data_AF-A0A416HU37-F1
#
_entry.id   AF-A0A416HU37-F1
#
_cell.length_a   1.000
_cell.length_b   1.000
_cell.length_c   1.000
_cell.angle_alpha   90.00
_cell.angle_beta   90.00
_cell.angle_gamma   90.00
#
_symmetry.space_group_name_H-M   'P 1'
#
loop_
_entity.id
_entity.type
_entity.pdbx_description
1 polymer ?
#
loop_
_entity_poly.entity_id
_entity_poly.type
_entity_poly.pdbx_seq_one_letter_code
_entity_poly.pdbx_strand_id
1 'polypeptide(L)'
;MGMENKNKTYLEKPADFSREKAGEGYPLLLYMESDGKKQHWDQEKYPCFFWQVSVDKDTEHMDIAEQMRSLVEEFPIDVSRIYGMGAGRAADMLWEMMGAYPDLFAAAAVSGGAGQTWKVRRASYVPVWIFGREDDSYCPAGGQIWSSQGKLLHGCLTLARSLRAAGNERVLYSCRPEMTGEEFLEDKEVLPWMFVRSKREGYRIEMLRPGVWKLQDYTGSSFYVVEGNTAALVIDTGMGPEPVTPWIRKITPLPLELALTHCHGDHMYHADEFPTVYLSAKEKEPLEKMKHTMLEGRAIAYDSLQDIPDGTVIDLGGLGIEVMELPGHTPGSVLFIDHTHKVIFTGDAIGSGQMVLLQLDPVISLQEYKKNLERLYGRLEEMDDYVLLGGHMEQEGGYPFGTPYNPSPYNPLGREVVQDMMELCDIFGTDKVKKQRMPPDRLCAETAFLGYYGKAGLCARDSQF
;
A
#
# COMPACT_ATOMS: atom_id res chain seq x y z
N MET A 1 -39.21 -6.66 -9.19
CA MET A 1 -40.05 -6.38 -8.00
C MET A 1 -39.14 -5.72 -6.97
N GLY A 2 -39.45 -4.50 -6.51
CA GLY A 2 -38.84 -3.89 -5.32
C GLY A 2 -37.63 -2.96 -5.49
N MET A 3 -37.76 -1.81 -6.17
CA MET A 3 -36.95 -0.62 -5.85
C MET A 3 -37.47 0.04 -4.56
N GLU A 4 -36.94 -0.34 -3.40
CA GLU A 4 -37.05 0.42 -2.13
C GLU A 4 -35.77 0.18 -1.31
N ASN A 5 -34.75 1.02 -1.49
CA ASN A 5 -33.59 1.08 -0.59
C ASN A 5 -32.91 2.47 -0.66
N LYS A 6 -33.71 3.55 -0.57
CA LYS A 6 -33.21 4.93 -0.70
C LYS A 6 -32.81 5.62 0.62
N ASN A 7 -32.88 4.96 1.78
CA ASN A 7 -32.68 5.61 3.09
C ASN A 7 -31.68 4.91 4.04
N LYS A 8 -30.70 4.13 3.56
CA LYS A 8 -29.71 3.47 4.43
C LYS A 8 -28.41 4.26 4.64
N THR A 9 -28.21 5.34 3.88
CA THR A 9 -26.99 6.15 3.94
C THR A 9 -27.33 7.64 3.90
N TYR A 10 -26.51 8.42 4.60
CA TYR A 10 -26.60 9.88 4.61
C TYR A 10 -25.19 10.46 4.46
N LEU A 11 -25.01 11.38 3.52
CA LEU A 11 -23.74 12.08 3.30
C LEU A 11 -23.94 13.58 3.55
N GLU A 12 -23.28 14.08 4.57
CA GLU A 12 -23.12 15.51 4.80
C GLU A 12 -21.78 15.99 4.24
N LYS A 13 -21.79 17.16 3.63
CA LYS A 13 -20.59 17.76 3.01
C LYS A 13 -19.98 18.81 3.95
N PRO A 14 -18.67 19.05 3.86
CA PRO A 14 -18.02 20.16 4.55
C PRO A 14 -18.75 21.48 4.37
N ALA A 15 -18.78 22.33 5.40
CA ALA A 15 -19.47 23.63 5.33
C ALA A 15 -18.89 24.54 4.23
N ASP A 16 -17.58 24.45 3.97
CA ASP A 16 -16.83 25.16 2.94
C ASP A 16 -16.67 24.35 1.63
N PHE A 17 -17.48 23.30 1.45
CA PHE A 17 -17.34 22.37 0.32
C PHE A 17 -17.31 23.08 -1.04
N SER A 18 -16.30 22.72 -1.83
CA SER A 18 -16.17 23.08 -3.24
C SER A 18 -15.77 21.85 -4.05
N ARG A 19 -16.38 21.67 -5.22
CA ARG A 19 -15.98 20.63 -6.18
C ARG A 19 -14.61 20.89 -6.79
N GLU A 20 -14.17 22.15 -6.86
CA GLU A 20 -12.94 22.59 -7.53
C GLU A 20 -11.75 22.76 -6.57
N LYS A 21 -11.81 22.18 -5.36
CA LYS A 21 -10.78 22.42 -4.35
C LYS A 21 -9.39 22.01 -4.85
N ALA A 22 -8.46 22.97 -4.86
CA ALA A 22 -7.04 22.72 -5.05
C ALA A 22 -6.42 22.17 -3.75
N GLY A 23 -5.54 21.17 -3.85
CA GLY A 23 -4.86 20.55 -2.70
C GLY A 23 -5.38 19.15 -2.34
N GLU A 24 -5.14 18.71 -1.10
CA GLU A 24 -5.29 17.30 -0.67
C GLU A 24 -6.74 16.83 -0.48
N GLY A 25 -7.75 17.67 -0.74
CA GLY A 25 -9.16 17.33 -0.55
C GLY A 25 -9.69 17.58 0.87
N TYR A 26 -10.78 16.91 1.24
CA TYR A 26 -11.38 16.94 2.58
C TYR A 26 -11.34 15.54 3.21
N PRO A 27 -11.13 15.43 4.53
CA PRO A 27 -11.29 14.15 5.22
C PRO A 27 -12.69 13.56 5.02
N LEU A 28 -12.81 12.26 5.27
CA LEU A 28 -14.09 11.58 5.36
C LEU A 28 -14.19 10.82 6.68
N LEU A 29 -15.31 10.95 7.37
CA LEU A 29 -15.69 10.11 8.50
C LEU A 29 -16.81 9.16 8.07
N LEU A 30 -16.50 7.86 8.01
CA LEU A 30 -17.49 6.80 7.91
C LEU A 30 -18.01 6.47 9.30
N TYR A 31 -19.24 6.86 9.57
CA TYR A 31 -19.94 6.61 10.83
C TYR A 31 -20.99 5.51 10.65
N MET A 32 -20.85 4.43 11.40
CA MET A 32 -21.74 3.27 11.34
C MET A 32 -22.66 3.23 12.56
N GLU A 33 -23.95 3.13 12.32
CA GLU A 33 -24.99 3.03 13.35
C GLU A 33 -26.03 1.96 12.99
N SER A 34 -26.91 1.59 13.92
CA SER A 34 -27.92 0.54 13.73
C SER A 34 -29.38 0.96 13.96
N ASP A 35 -29.65 2.21 14.35
CA ASP A 35 -30.99 2.70 14.69
C ASP A 35 -31.66 3.56 13.58
N GLY A 36 -30.93 3.87 12.51
CA GLY A 36 -31.39 4.63 11.36
C GLY A 36 -31.59 6.13 11.65
N LYS A 37 -31.22 6.60 12.85
CA LYS A 37 -31.39 8.01 13.20
C LYS A 37 -30.26 8.82 12.61
N LYS A 38 -30.62 9.78 11.76
CA LYS A 38 -29.70 10.77 11.23
C LYS A 38 -29.04 11.54 12.38
N GLN A 39 -27.71 11.50 12.42
CA GLN A 39 -26.91 12.22 13.39
C GLN A 39 -26.54 13.62 12.89
N HIS A 40 -26.33 14.54 13.83
CA HIS A 40 -25.80 15.87 13.53
C HIS A 40 -24.27 15.83 13.59
N TRP A 41 -23.62 16.53 12.66
CA TRP A 41 -22.17 16.64 12.61
C TRP A 41 -21.73 18.10 12.71
N ASP A 42 -20.74 18.36 13.56
CA ASP A 42 -20.17 19.68 13.78
C ASP A 42 -19.14 20.02 12.68
N GLN A 43 -19.65 20.50 11.55
CA GLN A 43 -18.82 20.93 10.41
C GLN A 43 -17.94 22.15 10.70
N GLU A 44 -18.27 22.97 11.72
CA GLU A 44 -17.44 24.11 12.09
C GLU A 44 -16.16 23.65 12.77
N LYS A 45 -16.27 22.64 13.64
CA LYS A 45 -15.12 22.09 14.38
C LYS A 45 -14.33 21.06 13.59
N TYR A 46 -15.01 20.20 12.83
CA TYR A 46 -14.40 19.12 12.05
C TYR A 46 -14.95 19.11 10.62
N PRO A 47 -14.48 20.00 9.75
CA PRO A 47 -14.93 20.04 8.36
C PRO A 47 -14.53 18.76 7.62
N CYS A 48 -15.51 17.91 7.31
CA CYS A 48 -15.29 16.66 6.58
C CYS A 48 -16.55 16.19 5.85
N PHE A 49 -16.36 15.24 4.93
CA PHE A 49 -17.48 14.41 4.48
C PHE A 49 -17.91 13.51 5.63
N PHE A 50 -19.08 13.76 6.20
CA PHE A 50 -19.65 12.90 7.22
C PHE A 50 -20.60 11.91 6.55
N TRP A 51 -20.14 10.67 6.42
CA TRP A 51 -20.88 9.61 5.76
C TRP A 51 -21.42 8.62 6.79
N GLN A 52 -22.72 8.75 7.08
CA GLN A 52 -23.44 7.85 7.96
C GLN A 52 -24.01 6.66 7.16
N VAL A 53 -23.82 5.46 7.70
CA VAL A 53 -24.35 4.19 7.17
C VAL A 53 -25.12 3.46 8.26
N SER A 54 -26.40 3.22 8.02
CA SER A 54 -27.25 2.40 8.88
C SER A 54 -27.04 0.92 8.54
N VAL A 55 -26.50 0.15 9.49
CA VAL A 55 -26.14 -1.26 9.35
C VAL A 55 -27.25 -2.15 9.89
N ASP A 56 -27.70 -3.08 9.04
CA ASP A 56 -28.61 -4.16 9.41
C ASP A 56 -28.07 -5.53 8.96
N LYS A 57 -28.88 -6.58 9.15
CA LYS A 57 -28.52 -7.98 8.82
C LYS A 57 -28.25 -8.23 7.33
N ASP A 58 -28.74 -7.36 6.46
CA ASP A 58 -28.64 -7.49 5.00
C ASP A 58 -27.55 -6.56 4.43
N THR A 59 -26.83 -5.86 5.31
CA THR A 59 -25.74 -4.96 4.93
C THR A 59 -24.45 -5.77 4.78
N GLU A 60 -23.82 -5.72 3.60
CA GLU A 60 -22.52 -6.34 3.36
C GLU A 60 -21.39 -5.30 3.34
N HIS A 61 -20.22 -5.69 3.85
CA HIS A 61 -19.04 -4.81 3.84
C HIS A 61 -18.60 -4.43 2.41
N MET A 62 -18.88 -5.29 1.42
CA MET A 62 -18.55 -5.02 0.02
C MET A 62 -19.38 -3.87 -0.55
N ASP A 63 -20.66 -3.78 -0.20
CA ASP A 63 -21.54 -2.68 -0.64
C ASP A 63 -21.05 -1.33 -0.12
N ILE A 64 -20.60 -1.29 1.14
CA ILE A 64 -20.00 -0.09 1.75
C ILE A 64 -18.69 0.26 1.04
N ALA A 65 -17.84 -0.74 0.76
CA ALA A 65 -16.59 -0.52 0.04
C ALA A 65 -16.84 0.03 -1.38
N GLU A 66 -17.78 -0.52 -2.14
CA GLU A 66 -18.12 -0.03 -3.48
C GLU A 66 -18.68 1.40 -3.46
N GLN A 67 -19.58 1.71 -2.51
CA GLN A 67 -20.08 3.07 -2.35
C GLN A 67 -18.96 4.06 -1.98
N MET A 68 -18.05 3.67 -1.09
CA MET A 68 -16.88 4.50 -0.76
C MET A 68 -16.03 4.79 -2.01
N ARG A 69 -15.87 3.83 -2.94
CA ARG A 69 -15.11 4.06 -4.19
C ARG A 69 -15.81 5.11 -5.03
N SER A 70 -17.13 4.97 -5.22
CA SER A 70 -17.92 5.97 -5.95
C SER A 70 -17.86 7.36 -5.30
N LEU A 71 -17.83 7.45 -3.97
CA LEU A 71 -17.67 8.73 -3.27
C LEU A 71 -16.31 9.37 -3.56
N VAL A 72 -15.22 8.60 -3.47
CA VAL A 72 -13.86 9.08 -3.75
C VAL A 72 -13.70 9.51 -5.21
N GLU A 73 -14.39 8.85 -6.14
CA GLU A 73 -14.42 9.25 -7.55
C GLU A 73 -15.25 10.52 -7.80
N GLU A 74 -16.37 10.70 -7.09
CA GLU A 74 -17.28 11.84 -7.29
C GLU A 74 -16.83 13.11 -6.56
N PHE A 75 -16.19 12.97 -5.40
CA PHE A 75 -15.89 14.05 -4.48
C PHE A 75 -14.39 14.20 -4.20
N PRO A 76 -13.90 15.42 -3.90
CA PRO A 76 -12.51 15.66 -3.53
C PRO A 76 -12.22 15.19 -2.10
N ILE A 77 -12.33 13.88 -1.86
CA ILE A 77 -12.01 13.22 -0.60
C ILE A 77 -10.51 12.98 -0.53
N ASP A 78 -9.92 13.37 0.60
CA ASP A 78 -8.55 13.04 0.95
C ASP A 78 -8.48 11.57 1.35
N VAL A 79 -8.05 10.71 0.43
CA VAL A 79 -7.93 9.27 0.66
C VAL A 79 -6.91 8.92 1.73
N SER A 80 -6.03 9.85 2.14
CA SER A 80 -5.10 9.67 3.25
C SER A 80 -5.71 9.99 4.62
N ARG A 81 -6.93 10.54 4.66
CA ARG A 81 -7.68 10.94 5.87
C ARG A 81 -9.13 10.46 5.83
N ILE A 82 -9.30 9.15 5.62
CA ILE A 82 -10.56 8.44 5.80
C ILE A 82 -10.56 7.80 7.18
N TYR A 83 -11.60 8.06 7.97
CA TYR A 83 -11.73 7.58 9.35
C TYR A 83 -12.95 6.67 9.48
N GLY A 84 -12.86 5.67 10.36
CA GLY A 84 -13.97 4.76 10.65
C GLY A 84 -14.44 4.90 12.10
N MET A 85 -15.75 5.01 12.31
CA MET A 85 -16.33 5.10 13.64
C MET A 85 -17.57 4.24 13.75
N GLY A 86 -17.66 3.44 14.82
CA GLY A 86 -18.80 2.54 15.01
C GLY A 86 -19.00 2.18 16.48
N ALA A 87 -20.27 2.03 16.87
CA ALA A 87 -20.68 1.67 18.21
C ALA A 87 -21.66 0.48 18.21
N GLY A 88 -21.64 -0.31 19.27
CA GLY A 88 -22.53 -1.44 19.48
C GLY A 88 -22.54 -2.45 18.34
N ARG A 89 -23.71 -2.86 17.88
CA ARG A 89 -23.82 -3.87 16.80
C ARG A 89 -23.27 -3.38 15.47
N ALA A 90 -23.29 -2.08 15.21
CA ALA A 90 -22.72 -1.52 13.99
C ALA A 90 -21.19 -1.58 13.99
N ALA A 91 -20.56 -1.66 15.17
CA ALA A 91 -19.12 -1.86 15.29
C ALA A 91 -18.64 -3.19 14.70
N ASP A 92 -19.47 -4.24 14.66
CA ASP A 92 -19.15 -5.51 14.00
C ASP A 92 -18.81 -5.29 12.52
N MET A 93 -19.55 -4.40 11.85
CA MET A 93 -19.30 -4.04 10.45
C MET A 93 -17.99 -3.26 10.30
N LEU A 94 -17.67 -2.36 11.23
CA LEU A 94 -16.38 -1.65 11.21
C LEU A 94 -15.20 -2.61 11.47
N TRP A 95 -15.35 -3.58 12.38
CA TRP A 95 -14.36 -4.64 12.58
C TRP A 95 -14.15 -5.47 11.31
N GLU A 96 -15.23 -5.82 10.62
CA GLU A 96 -15.19 -6.56 9.36
C GLU A 96 -14.54 -5.75 8.23
N MET A 97 -14.88 -4.46 8.13
CA MET A 97 -14.29 -3.51 7.18
C MET A 97 -12.79 -3.33 7.42
N MET A 98 -12.34 -3.12 8.66
CA MET A 98 -10.90 -3.03 8.97
C MET A 98 -10.17 -4.32 8.63
N GLY A 99 -10.79 -5.48 8.88
CA GLY A 99 -10.20 -6.77 8.53
C GLY A 99 -10.20 -7.07 7.03
N ALA A 100 -11.14 -6.52 6.26
CA ALA A 100 -11.27 -6.73 4.82
C ALA A 100 -10.45 -5.74 4.00
N TYR A 101 -10.50 -4.46 4.39
CA TYR A 101 -9.98 -3.28 3.68
C TYR A 101 -9.21 -2.35 4.65
N PRO A 102 -8.16 -2.83 5.32
CA PRO A 102 -7.42 -2.03 6.30
C PRO A 102 -6.88 -0.71 5.71
N ASP A 103 -6.48 -0.71 4.43
CA ASP A 103 -5.89 0.44 3.72
C ASP A 103 -6.88 1.59 3.44
N LEU A 104 -8.17 1.38 3.76
CA LEU A 104 -9.14 2.48 3.80
C LEU A 104 -8.82 3.49 4.89
N PHE A 105 -8.41 3.03 6.07
CA PHE A 105 -8.55 3.81 7.28
C PHE A 105 -7.21 4.43 7.70
N ALA A 106 -7.19 5.75 7.82
CA ALA A 106 -6.14 6.50 8.50
C ALA A 106 -6.16 6.27 10.02
N ALA A 107 -7.36 6.08 10.57
CA ALA A 107 -7.59 5.66 11.95
C ALA A 107 -9.04 5.17 12.12
N ALA A 108 -9.27 4.41 13.18
CA ALA A 108 -10.61 3.98 13.56
C ALA A 108 -10.87 4.15 15.06
N ALA A 109 -12.12 4.44 15.40
CA ALA A 109 -12.60 4.47 16.77
C ALA A 109 -13.78 3.50 16.91
N VAL A 110 -13.71 2.59 17.88
CA VAL A 110 -14.70 1.53 18.04
C VAL A 110 -15.20 1.44 19.47
N SER A 111 -16.52 1.45 19.67
CA SER A 111 -17.17 1.21 20.96
C SER A 111 -17.88 -0.15 20.93
N GLY A 112 -17.32 -1.15 21.61
CA GLY A 112 -17.88 -2.50 21.68
C GLY A 112 -17.76 -3.33 20.40
N GLY A 113 -18.80 -4.10 20.11
CA GLY A 113 -18.87 -5.02 18.98
C GLY A 113 -18.05 -6.30 19.14
N ALA A 114 -18.21 -7.19 18.17
CA ALA A 114 -17.54 -8.47 18.06
C ALA A 114 -17.02 -8.72 16.64
N GLY A 115 -15.91 -9.46 16.53
CA GLY A 115 -15.25 -9.68 15.24
C GLY A 115 -14.37 -10.93 15.22
N GLN A 116 -13.81 -11.23 14.05
CA GLN A 116 -12.89 -12.37 13.88
C GLN A 116 -11.45 -11.92 14.14
N THR A 117 -10.82 -12.51 15.15
CA THR A 117 -9.47 -12.13 15.61
C THR A 117 -8.40 -12.30 14.55
N TRP A 118 -8.48 -13.35 13.71
CA TRP A 118 -7.50 -13.60 12.64
C TRP A 118 -7.66 -12.60 11.48
N LYS A 119 -8.89 -12.13 11.21
CA LYS A 119 -9.17 -11.19 10.12
C LYS A 119 -8.72 -9.77 10.48
N VAL A 120 -9.00 -9.33 11.71
CA VAL A 120 -8.63 -7.97 12.16
C VAL A 120 -7.12 -7.75 12.24
N ARG A 121 -6.29 -8.81 12.34
CA ARG A 121 -4.82 -8.69 12.31
C ARG A 121 -4.29 -8.05 11.04
N ARG A 122 -5.06 -8.08 9.94
CA ARG A 122 -4.73 -7.38 8.70
C ARG A 122 -4.69 -5.86 8.88
N ALA A 123 -5.34 -5.32 9.92
CA ALA A 123 -5.27 -3.90 10.31
C ALA A 123 -4.21 -3.63 11.38
N SER A 124 -3.12 -4.42 11.44
CA SER A 124 -2.06 -4.28 12.44
C SER A 124 -1.27 -2.96 12.38
N TYR A 125 -1.50 -2.14 11.37
CA TYR A 125 -0.87 -0.83 11.20
C TYR A 125 -1.85 0.33 11.32
N VAL A 126 -3.17 0.07 11.30
CA VAL A 126 -4.21 1.09 11.45
C VAL A 126 -4.25 1.53 12.92
N PRO A 127 -4.09 2.83 13.24
CA PRO A 127 -4.33 3.33 14.59
C PRO A 127 -5.79 3.08 15.01
N VAL A 128 -6.02 2.43 16.15
CA VAL A 128 -7.38 2.14 16.63
C VAL A 128 -7.55 2.54 18.09
N TRP A 129 -8.59 3.29 18.40
CA TRP A 129 -9.02 3.53 19.77
C TRP A 129 -10.29 2.74 20.08
N ILE A 130 -10.16 1.80 21.01
CA ILE A 130 -11.17 0.80 21.35
C ILE A 130 -11.73 1.10 22.73
N PHE A 131 -13.06 1.09 22.84
CA PHE A 131 -13.81 1.22 24.09
C PHE A 131 -14.56 -0.07 24.34
N GLY A 132 -14.54 -0.56 25.59
CA GLY A 132 -15.22 -1.80 25.93
C GLY A 132 -15.37 -2.02 27.43
N ARG A 133 -16.31 -2.89 27.78
CA ARG A 133 -16.62 -3.30 29.16
C ARG A 133 -16.82 -4.81 29.29
N GLU A 134 -16.60 -5.32 30.50
CA GLU A 134 -16.70 -6.76 30.79
C GLU A 134 -18.15 -7.28 30.81
N ASP A 135 -19.14 -6.42 31.01
CA ASP A 135 -20.56 -6.78 31.20
C ASP A 135 -21.47 -6.37 30.03
N ASP A 136 -20.90 -6.20 28.84
CA ASP A 136 -21.64 -5.84 27.64
C ASP A 136 -22.74 -6.86 27.31
N SER A 137 -23.95 -6.34 27.08
CA SER A 137 -25.15 -7.17 26.86
C SER A 137 -25.18 -7.90 25.52
N TYR A 138 -24.43 -7.42 24.52
CA TYR A 138 -24.28 -8.07 23.24
C TYR A 138 -23.07 -9.00 23.22
N CYS A 139 -21.88 -8.47 23.46
CA CYS A 139 -20.65 -9.26 23.53
C CYS A 139 -19.71 -8.67 24.59
N PRO A 140 -19.56 -9.34 25.76
CA PRO A 140 -18.57 -8.96 26.76
C PRO A 140 -17.20 -8.70 26.12
N ALA A 141 -16.48 -7.66 26.53
CA ALA A 141 -15.25 -7.25 25.85
C ALA A 141 -14.21 -8.39 25.75
N GLY A 142 -14.09 -9.23 26.77
CA GLY A 142 -13.24 -10.43 26.78
C GLY A 142 -13.95 -11.73 26.36
N GLY A 143 -15.23 -11.66 26.02
CA GLY A 143 -16.09 -12.79 25.68
C GLY A 143 -16.09 -13.16 24.20
N GLN A 144 -17.02 -14.05 23.85
CA GLN A 144 -17.20 -14.57 22.50
C GLN A 144 -18.69 -14.87 22.25
N ILE A 145 -19.10 -14.77 20.99
CA ILE A 145 -20.45 -15.09 20.53
C ILE A 145 -20.39 -15.83 19.19
N TRP A 146 -21.47 -16.54 18.85
CA TRP A 146 -21.65 -17.12 17.53
C TRP A 146 -22.55 -16.22 16.69
N SER A 147 -22.11 -15.88 15.48
CA SER A 147 -22.95 -15.17 14.53
C SER A 147 -24.06 -16.08 13.98
N SER A 148 -25.09 -15.48 13.38
CA SER A 148 -26.16 -16.22 12.69
C SER A 148 -25.65 -17.10 11.53
N GLN A 149 -24.48 -16.78 10.98
CA GLN A 149 -23.79 -17.55 9.94
C GLN A 149 -22.85 -18.63 10.51
N GLY A 150 -22.86 -18.87 11.83
CA GLY A 150 -22.02 -19.88 12.47
C GLY A 150 -20.55 -19.49 12.59
N LYS A 151 -20.21 -18.20 12.55
CA LYS A 151 -18.84 -17.71 12.76
C LYS A 151 -18.61 -17.39 14.24
N LEU A 152 -17.48 -17.81 14.79
CA LEU A 152 -17.08 -17.43 16.15
C LEU A 152 -16.50 -16.00 16.14
N LEU A 153 -17.15 -15.09 16.86
CA LEU A 153 -16.73 -13.71 17.04
C LEU A 153 -16.24 -13.49 18.47
N HIS A 154 -15.28 -12.60 18.65
CA HIS A 154 -14.72 -12.24 19.95
C HIS A 154 -14.99 -10.76 20.24
N GLY A 155 -15.18 -10.43 21.51
CA GLY A 155 -15.36 -9.07 21.97
C GLY A 155 -14.12 -8.18 21.78
N CYS A 156 -14.33 -6.87 21.90
CA CYS A 156 -13.35 -5.86 21.53
C CYS A 156 -12.02 -5.88 22.30
N LEU A 157 -11.96 -6.38 23.54
CA LEU A 157 -10.69 -6.56 24.27
C LEU A 157 -9.82 -7.64 23.63
N THR A 158 -10.44 -8.74 23.20
CA THR A 158 -9.73 -9.82 22.50
C THR A 158 -9.28 -9.37 21.12
N LEU A 159 -10.08 -8.56 20.41
CA LEU A 159 -9.68 -7.93 19.15
C LEU A 159 -8.51 -6.96 19.33
N ALA A 160 -8.54 -6.12 20.36
CA ALA A 160 -7.44 -5.23 20.72
C ALA A 160 -6.13 -6.00 20.97
N ARG A 161 -6.22 -7.11 21.72
CA ARG A 161 -5.08 -8.01 21.94
C ARG A 161 -4.58 -8.64 20.64
N SER A 162 -5.49 -9.01 19.73
CA SER A 162 -5.12 -9.57 18.43
C SER A 162 -4.35 -8.57 17.57
N LEU A 163 -4.78 -7.31 17.52
CA LEU A 163 -4.08 -6.23 16.83
C LEU A 163 -2.68 -5.99 17.41
N ARG A 164 -2.57 -5.88 18.74
CA ARG A 164 -1.27 -5.72 19.42
C ARG A 164 -0.34 -6.90 19.19
N ALA A 165 -0.88 -8.12 19.23
CA ALA A 165 -0.11 -9.33 18.96
C ALA A 165 0.38 -9.42 17.51
N ALA A 166 -0.26 -8.72 16.58
CA ALA A 166 0.18 -8.57 15.20
C ALA A 166 1.13 -7.37 14.98
N GLY A 167 1.63 -6.75 16.06
CA GLY A 167 2.60 -5.65 16.00
C GLY A 167 2.01 -4.24 16.04
N ASN A 168 0.71 -4.09 16.26
CA ASN A 168 0.10 -2.76 16.31
C ASN A 168 0.41 -2.03 17.63
N GLU A 169 1.38 -1.13 17.59
CA GLU A 169 1.76 -0.25 18.71
C GLU A 169 0.76 0.91 18.93
N ARG A 170 -0.14 1.14 17.97
CA ARG A 170 -1.07 2.28 17.93
C ARG A 170 -2.50 1.91 18.36
N VAL A 171 -2.65 0.84 19.15
CA VAL A 171 -3.92 0.41 19.74
C VAL A 171 -4.12 1.01 21.13
N LEU A 172 -5.05 1.95 21.25
CA LEU A 172 -5.54 2.45 22.53
C LEU A 172 -6.75 1.63 22.98
N TYR A 173 -6.79 1.27 24.26
CA TYR A 173 -7.92 0.55 24.86
C TYR A 173 -8.38 1.26 26.12
N SER A 174 -9.63 1.68 26.14
CA SER A 174 -10.27 2.38 27.25
C SER A 174 -11.35 1.49 27.87
N CYS A 175 -11.19 1.16 29.15
CA CYS A 175 -12.22 0.50 29.93
C CYS A 175 -13.25 1.56 30.40
N ARG A 176 -14.27 1.84 29.59
CA ARG A 176 -15.37 2.76 29.87
C ARG A 176 -16.71 2.06 29.52
N PRO A 177 -17.86 2.52 30.05
CA PRO A 177 -19.16 2.08 29.54
C PRO A 177 -19.23 2.22 28.03
N GLU A 178 -19.94 1.31 27.37
CA GLU A 178 -20.21 1.40 25.94
C GLU A 178 -20.92 2.72 25.67
N MET A 179 -20.29 3.56 24.86
CA MET A 179 -20.91 4.79 24.39
C MET A 179 -21.92 4.41 23.31
N THR A 180 -23.12 4.96 23.41
CA THR A 180 -24.02 5.08 22.26
C THR A 180 -23.31 5.82 21.13
N GLY A 181 -23.79 5.64 19.90
CA GLY A 181 -23.20 6.33 18.76
C GLY A 181 -23.18 7.86 18.91
N GLU A 182 -24.22 8.43 19.53
CA GLU A 182 -24.31 9.87 19.88
C GLU A 182 -23.25 10.29 20.88
N GLU A 183 -23.13 9.59 22.02
CA GLU A 183 -22.10 9.87 23.02
C GLU A 183 -20.69 9.74 22.43
N PHE A 184 -20.51 8.82 21.48
CA PHE A 184 -19.23 8.61 20.84
C PHE A 184 -18.84 9.78 19.93
N LEU A 185 -19.79 10.33 19.16
CA LEU A 185 -19.59 11.51 18.32
C LEU A 185 -19.33 12.79 19.15
N GLU A 186 -19.79 12.84 20.39
CA GLU A 186 -19.56 13.97 21.30
C GLU A 186 -18.27 13.85 22.13
N ASP A 187 -17.55 12.72 22.05
CA ASP A 187 -16.33 12.50 22.82
C ASP A 187 -15.22 13.50 22.43
N LYS A 188 -14.75 14.22 23.45
CA LYS A 188 -13.82 15.34 23.29
C LYS A 188 -12.37 14.93 23.08
N GLU A 189 -12.04 13.65 23.26
CA GLU A 189 -10.68 13.11 23.13
C GLU A 189 -10.52 12.32 21.83
N VAL A 190 -11.54 11.54 21.45
CA VAL A 190 -11.49 10.62 20.30
C VAL A 190 -11.39 11.36 18.98
N LEU A 191 -12.26 12.35 18.73
CA LEU A 191 -12.26 13.07 17.46
C LEU A 191 -10.96 13.85 17.22
N PRO A 192 -10.42 14.64 18.18
CA PRO A 192 -9.11 15.25 17.99
C PRO A 192 -7.99 14.24 17.75
N TRP A 193 -7.98 13.12 18.49
CA TRP A 193 -6.97 12.07 18.30
C TRP A 193 -7.05 11.42 16.93
N MET A 194 -8.26 11.25 16.38
CA MET A 194 -8.49 10.60 15.09
C MET A 194 -8.18 11.54 13.93
N PHE A 195 -8.63 12.81 14.00
CA PHE A 195 -8.52 13.78 12.90
C PHE A 195 -7.11 14.31 12.65
N VAL A 196 -6.18 14.13 13.61
CA VAL A 196 -4.75 14.39 13.38
C VAL A 196 -4.05 13.26 12.63
N ARG A 197 -4.68 12.09 12.49
CA ARG A 197 -4.07 10.92 11.86
C ARG A 197 -4.10 11.02 10.35
N SER A 198 -3.08 10.47 9.72
CA SER A 198 -3.02 10.27 8.28
C SER A 198 -2.40 8.91 7.98
N LYS A 199 -2.80 8.29 6.87
CA LYS A 199 -2.07 7.12 6.34
C LYS A 199 -0.60 7.43 6.04
N ARG A 200 -0.25 8.71 5.87
CA ARG A 200 1.13 9.18 5.70
C ARG A 200 2.00 8.99 6.94
N GLU A 201 1.42 8.64 8.09
CA GLU A 201 2.15 8.38 9.33
C GLU A 201 2.75 6.97 9.35
N GLY A 202 4.08 6.92 9.18
CA GLY A 202 4.87 5.74 9.37
C GLY A 202 4.80 4.72 8.24
N TYR A 203 5.28 3.52 8.56
CA TYR A 203 5.41 2.42 7.60
C TYR A 203 4.77 1.16 8.15
N ARG A 204 4.16 0.37 7.27
CA ARG A 204 3.78 -1.01 7.58
C ARG A 204 5.04 -1.87 7.53
N ILE A 205 5.32 -2.61 8.60
CA ILE A 205 6.46 -3.51 8.70
C ILE A 205 5.95 -4.95 8.75
N GLU A 206 6.49 -5.82 7.90
CA GLU A 206 6.15 -7.23 7.83
C GLU A 206 7.43 -8.07 7.76
N MET A 207 7.56 -9.06 8.65
CA MET A 207 8.61 -10.07 8.54
C MET A 207 8.18 -11.08 7.48
N LEU A 208 8.88 -11.13 6.35
CA LEU A 208 8.62 -12.10 5.29
C LEU A 208 9.27 -13.44 5.61
N ARG A 209 10.51 -13.39 6.11
CA ARG A 209 11.33 -14.52 6.56
C ARG A 209 12.22 -14.04 7.71
N PRO A 210 12.76 -14.92 8.56
CA PRO A 210 13.77 -14.51 9.53
C PRO A 210 14.91 -13.76 8.82
N GLY A 211 15.18 -12.52 9.23
CA GLY A 211 16.21 -11.67 8.61
C GLY A 211 15.78 -10.93 7.34
N VAL A 212 14.57 -11.15 6.81
CA VAL A 212 14.05 -10.44 5.62
C VAL A 212 12.71 -9.79 5.92
N TRP A 213 12.67 -8.48 5.76
CA TRP A 213 11.54 -7.64 6.12
C TRP A 213 11.06 -6.80 4.95
N LYS A 214 9.75 -6.59 4.86
CA LYS A 214 9.11 -5.65 3.94
C LYS A 214 8.63 -4.44 4.72
N LEU A 215 8.95 -3.26 4.24
CA LEU A 215 8.35 -2.02 4.65
C LEU A 215 7.49 -1.48 3.50
N GLN A 216 6.38 -0.85 3.85
CA GLN A 216 5.47 -0.25 2.88
C GLN A 216 5.02 1.11 3.38
N ASP A 217 5.02 2.09 2.49
CA ASP A 217 4.53 3.42 2.78
C ASP A 217 3.08 3.60 2.34
N TYR A 218 2.57 4.82 2.51
CA TYR A 218 1.20 5.17 2.17
C TYR A 218 0.92 5.29 0.68
N THR A 219 1.98 5.38 -0.15
CA THR A 219 1.92 5.35 -1.61
C THR A 219 2.04 3.93 -2.17
N GLY A 220 2.16 2.95 -1.27
CA GLY A 220 2.32 1.49 -1.44
C GLY A 220 3.58 1.02 -2.16
N SER A 221 4.54 1.94 -2.29
CA SER A 221 5.93 1.59 -2.53
C SER A 221 6.40 0.63 -1.44
N SER A 222 6.98 -0.47 -1.89
CA SER A 222 7.49 -1.56 -1.09
C SER A 222 9.01 -1.57 -1.16
N PHE A 223 9.64 -1.58 0.01
CA PHE A 223 11.08 -1.64 0.15
C PHE A 223 11.46 -2.64 1.23
N TYR A 224 12.71 -3.06 1.26
CA TYR A 224 13.09 -4.27 2.00
C TYR A 224 14.31 -4.06 2.90
N VAL A 225 14.40 -4.88 3.93
CA VAL A 225 15.59 -4.94 4.81
C VAL A 225 16.04 -6.39 4.89
N VAL A 226 17.31 -6.62 4.58
CA VAL A 226 17.99 -7.92 4.72
C VAL A 226 19.07 -7.79 5.79
N GLU A 227 18.94 -8.57 6.86
CA GLU A 227 19.92 -8.61 7.95
C GLU A 227 21.05 -9.58 7.63
N GLY A 228 22.29 -9.07 7.59
CA GLY A 228 23.49 -9.89 7.60
C GLY A 228 24.06 -10.08 9.00
N ASN A 229 25.35 -10.40 9.09
CA ASN A 229 26.06 -10.57 10.36
C ASN A 229 26.72 -9.27 10.84
N THR A 230 27.12 -8.38 9.93
CA THR A 230 27.84 -7.14 10.27
C THR A 230 27.14 -5.87 9.81
N ALA A 231 26.20 -5.98 8.88
CA ALA A 231 25.40 -4.88 8.35
C ALA A 231 24.01 -5.41 7.95
N ALA A 232 23.04 -4.51 7.81
CA ALA A 232 21.77 -4.79 7.15
C ALA A 232 21.66 -3.95 5.87
N LEU A 233 21.25 -4.60 4.79
CA LEU A 233 21.03 -3.95 3.50
C LEU A 233 19.56 -3.53 3.41
N VAL A 234 19.33 -2.25 3.23
CA VAL A 234 18.04 -1.70 2.85
C VAL A 234 17.98 -1.69 1.32
N ILE A 235 16.91 -2.19 0.74
CA ILE A 235 16.69 -2.22 -0.71
C ILE A 235 15.52 -1.30 -1.01
N ASP A 236 15.79 -0.16 -1.64
CA ASP A 236 14.87 0.97 -1.86
C ASP A 236 14.37 1.66 -0.57
N THR A 237 13.63 2.78 -0.68
CA THR A 237 13.24 3.60 0.49
C THR A 237 11.79 4.10 0.55
N GLY A 238 10.95 3.85 -0.46
CA GLY A 238 9.63 4.49 -0.51
C GLY A 238 9.71 6.01 -0.68
N MET A 239 8.57 6.69 -0.49
CA MET A 239 8.34 8.14 -0.58
C MET A 239 7.50 8.70 0.59
N GLY A 240 7.31 7.93 1.66
CA GLY A 240 6.65 8.41 2.88
C GLY A 240 7.28 9.71 3.43
N PRO A 241 6.53 10.61 4.08
CA PRO A 241 7.09 11.89 4.54
C PRO A 241 7.98 11.77 5.79
N GLU A 242 7.84 10.69 6.56
CA GLU A 242 8.68 10.44 7.75
C GLU A 242 10.02 9.84 7.35
N PRO A 243 11.10 10.07 8.12
CA PRO A 243 12.37 9.39 7.88
C PRO A 243 12.26 7.86 8.01
N VAL A 244 12.94 7.10 7.15
CA VAL A 244 12.87 5.62 7.13
C VAL A 244 13.76 4.97 8.18
N THR A 245 14.92 5.56 8.48
CA THR A 245 15.92 4.93 9.35
C THR A 245 15.42 4.69 10.79
N PRO A 246 14.63 5.58 11.45
CA PRO A 246 14.06 5.28 12.76
C PRO A 246 13.08 4.09 12.76
N TRP A 247 12.38 3.86 11.65
CA TRP A 247 11.49 2.72 11.49
C TRP A 247 12.28 1.41 11.31
N ILE A 248 13.34 1.44 10.51
CA ILE A 248 14.25 0.30 10.33
C ILE A 248 14.96 -0.05 11.63
N ARG A 249 15.23 0.92 12.52
CA ARG A 249 15.81 0.67 13.86
C ARG A 249 14.89 -0.13 14.79
N LYS A 250 13.59 -0.21 14.52
CA LYS A 250 12.69 -1.14 15.23
C LYS A 250 12.94 -2.60 14.83
N ILE A 251 13.55 -2.81 13.66
CA ILE A 251 13.84 -4.13 13.08
C ILE A 251 15.23 -4.59 13.51
N THR A 252 16.25 -3.76 13.28
CA THR A 252 17.66 -4.16 13.44
C THR A 252 18.57 -3.06 14.00
N PRO A 253 19.50 -3.40 14.92
CA PRO A 253 20.51 -2.47 15.40
C PRO A 253 21.75 -2.39 14.50
N LEU A 254 21.86 -3.24 13.46
CA LEU A 254 23.04 -3.31 12.60
C LEU A 254 23.28 -1.99 11.83
N PRO A 255 24.54 -1.67 11.48
CA PRO A 255 24.84 -0.63 10.49
C PRO A 255 24.00 -0.80 9.23
N LEU A 256 23.47 0.29 8.69
CA LEU A 256 22.61 0.26 7.50
C LEU A 256 23.40 0.71 6.28
N GLU A 257 23.24 -0.06 5.21
CA GLU A 257 23.65 0.29 3.85
C GLU A 257 22.41 0.28 2.97
N LEU A 258 22.36 1.12 1.93
CA LEU A 258 21.23 1.20 1.01
C LEU A 258 21.66 0.70 -0.38
N ALA A 259 20.87 -0.18 -0.97
CA ALA A 259 20.98 -0.57 -2.37
C ALA A 259 19.71 -0.13 -3.10
N LEU A 260 19.87 0.57 -4.21
CA LEU A 260 18.75 1.07 -5.00
C LEU A 260 18.58 0.22 -6.26
N THR A 261 17.37 -0.25 -6.50
CA THR A 261 17.03 -1.01 -7.70
C THR A 261 17.10 -0.14 -8.95
N HIS A 262 16.71 1.13 -8.82
CA HIS A 262 16.79 2.17 -9.84
C HIS A 262 16.57 3.56 -9.21
N CYS A 263 16.55 4.63 -10.02
CA CYS A 263 16.55 6.01 -9.52
C CYS A 263 15.19 6.75 -9.55
N HIS A 264 14.06 6.05 -9.56
CA HIS A 264 12.77 6.74 -9.38
C HIS A 264 12.59 7.18 -7.93
N GLY A 265 11.86 8.29 -7.75
CA GLY A 265 11.78 8.98 -6.47
C GLY A 265 11.23 8.09 -5.36
N ASP A 266 10.22 7.29 -5.66
CA ASP A 266 9.61 6.33 -4.75
C ASP A 266 10.48 5.14 -4.36
N HIS A 267 11.63 4.96 -5.01
CA HIS A 267 12.63 3.96 -4.63
C HIS A 267 13.81 4.57 -3.89
N MET A 268 14.06 5.87 -4.04
CA MET A 268 15.27 6.52 -3.52
C MET A 268 15.04 7.77 -2.67
N TYR A 269 13.80 8.14 -2.37
CA TYR A 269 13.43 9.41 -1.74
C TYR A 269 14.21 9.70 -0.46
N HIS A 270 14.52 8.67 0.33
CA HIS A 270 15.25 8.79 1.59
C HIS A 270 16.69 8.31 1.53
N ALA A 271 17.28 8.25 0.34
CA ALA A 271 18.68 7.84 0.19
C ALA A 271 19.65 8.79 0.93
N ASP A 272 19.26 10.02 1.20
CA ASP A 272 20.02 11.00 1.98
C ASP A 272 20.17 10.64 3.47
N GLU A 273 19.39 9.69 3.97
CA GLU A 273 19.53 9.17 5.34
C GLU A 273 20.67 8.16 5.50
N PHE A 274 21.25 7.67 4.40
CA PHE A 274 22.20 6.55 4.41
C PHE A 274 23.62 7.02 4.09
N PRO A 275 24.63 6.57 4.88
CA PRO A 275 26.02 6.93 4.62
C PRO A 275 26.62 6.18 3.43
N THR A 276 26.13 4.96 3.16
CA THR A 276 26.54 4.11 2.06
C THR A 276 25.32 3.84 1.19
N VAL A 277 25.39 4.24 -0.08
CA VAL A 277 24.32 4.04 -1.05
C VAL A 277 24.91 3.44 -2.32
N TYR A 278 24.37 2.30 -2.74
CA TYR A 278 24.70 1.61 -3.98
C TYR A 278 23.67 1.95 -5.06
N LEU A 279 24.14 2.36 -6.24
CA LEU A 279 23.31 2.66 -7.41
C LEU A 279 24.12 2.45 -8.68
N SER A 280 23.52 1.85 -9.72
CA SER A 280 24.20 1.62 -11.00
C SER A 280 24.73 2.93 -11.62
N ALA A 281 25.94 2.87 -12.19
CA ALA A 281 26.57 3.90 -13.02
C ALA A 281 25.64 4.41 -14.14
N LYS A 282 24.75 3.52 -14.62
CA LYS A 282 23.82 3.78 -15.73
C LYS A 282 22.62 4.63 -15.32
N GLU A 283 22.41 4.85 -14.03
CA GLU A 283 21.36 5.74 -13.52
C GLU A 283 21.78 7.20 -13.46
N LYS A 284 23.04 7.54 -13.80
CA LYS A 284 23.51 8.94 -13.74
C LYS A 284 22.66 9.88 -14.57
N GLU A 285 22.40 9.55 -15.83
CA GLU A 285 21.60 10.41 -16.71
C GLU A 285 20.10 10.42 -16.32
N PRO A 286 19.44 9.26 -16.10
CA PRO A 286 18.07 9.22 -15.58
C PRO A 286 17.89 10.05 -14.30
N LEU A 287 18.80 9.93 -13.34
CA LEU A 287 18.72 10.63 -12.06
C LEU A 287 18.74 12.15 -12.22
N GLU A 288 19.62 12.68 -13.08
CA GLU A 288 19.67 14.13 -13.32
C GLU A 288 18.36 14.67 -13.90
N LYS A 289 17.62 13.86 -14.67
CA LYS A 289 16.26 14.22 -15.15
C LYS A 289 15.22 14.12 -14.02
N MET A 290 15.26 13.06 -13.22
CA MET A 290 14.26 12.76 -12.19
C MET A 290 14.38 13.61 -10.92
N LYS A 291 15.57 14.13 -10.60
CA LYS A 291 15.80 15.04 -9.46
C LYS A 291 14.88 16.26 -9.48
N HIS A 292 14.56 16.77 -10.66
CA HIS A 292 13.71 17.95 -10.82
C HIS A 292 12.21 17.66 -10.67
N THR A 293 11.79 16.40 -10.79
CA THR A 293 10.37 16.01 -10.88
C THR A 293 9.89 15.18 -9.69
N MET A 294 10.76 14.41 -9.03
CA MET A 294 10.36 13.39 -8.05
C MET A 294 11.03 13.46 -6.68
N LEU A 295 12.07 14.28 -6.49
CA LEU A 295 12.85 14.32 -5.23
C LEU A 295 12.65 15.61 -4.40
N GLU A 296 11.72 16.49 -4.78
CA GLU A 296 11.37 17.73 -4.04
C GLU A 296 12.55 18.58 -3.53
N GLY A 297 13.71 18.53 -4.21
CA GLY A 297 14.91 19.26 -3.80
C GLY A 297 15.81 18.57 -2.77
N ARG A 298 15.57 17.28 -2.44
CA ARG A 298 16.54 16.45 -1.73
C ARG A 298 17.79 16.26 -2.59
N ALA A 299 18.94 16.66 -2.05
CA ALA A 299 20.20 16.67 -2.78
C ALA A 299 20.94 15.35 -2.61
N ILE A 300 20.70 14.39 -3.51
CA ILE A 300 21.53 13.18 -3.61
C ILE A 300 22.71 13.47 -4.54
N ALA A 301 23.92 13.53 -3.97
CA ALA A 301 25.13 13.70 -4.74
C ALA A 301 25.49 12.36 -5.41
N TYR A 302 25.38 12.30 -6.74
CA TYR A 302 25.65 11.06 -7.48
C TYR A 302 27.09 10.57 -7.28
N ASP A 303 28.04 11.50 -7.23
CA ASP A 303 29.46 11.17 -7.12
C ASP A 303 29.84 10.59 -5.74
N SER A 304 28.93 10.62 -4.75
CA SER A 304 29.12 9.91 -3.47
C SER A 304 28.49 8.51 -3.45
N LEU A 305 27.79 8.10 -4.50
CA LEU A 305 27.18 6.78 -4.61
C LEU A 305 28.21 5.75 -5.07
N GLN A 306 28.05 4.52 -4.58
CA GLN A 306 28.89 3.39 -4.97
C GLN A 306 28.27 2.68 -6.18
N ASP A 307 29.03 2.58 -7.26
CA ASP A 307 28.60 1.84 -8.45
C ASP A 307 28.50 0.34 -8.14
N ILE A 308 27.51 -0.31 -8.75
CA ILE A 308 27.22 -1.74 -8.64
C ILE A 308 27.08 -2.36 -10.03
N PRO A 309 28.20 -2.69 -10.69
CA PRO A 309 28.18 -3.40 -11.96
C PRO A 309 27.50 -4.77 -11.87
N ASP A 310 27.06 -5.27 -13.02
CA ASP A 310 26.50 -6.61 -13.17
C ASP A 310 27.40 -7.70 -12.54
N GLY A 311 26.82 -8.58 -11.72
CA GLY A 311 27.52 -9.65 -11.02
C GLY A 311 28.26 -9.23 -9.73
N THR A 312 28.13 -7.97 -9.31
CA THR A 312 28.65 -7.51 -8.01
C THR A 312 27.99 -8.30 -6.87
N VAL A 313 28.74 -8.55 -5.79
CA VAL A 313 28.19 -9.14 -4.57
C VAL A 313 28.43 -8.18 -3.40
N ILE A 314 27.35 -7.72 -2.77
CA ILE A 314 27.38 -6.91 -1.56
C ILE A 314 27.49 -7.86 -0.37
N ASP A 315 28.59 -7.81 0.37
CA ASP A 315 28.88 -8.71 1.50
C ASP A 315 28.41 -8.10 2.83
N LEU A 316 27.41 -8.72 3.46
CA LEU A 316 26.85 -8.31 4.75
C LEU A 316 27.46 -9.10 5.93
N GLY A 317 28.70 -9.57 5.79
CA GLY A 317 29.44 -10.32 6.81
C GLY A 317 29.34 -11.83 6.62
N GLY A 318 29.56 -12.32 5.40
CA GLY A 318 29.44 -13.71 4.97
C GLY A 318 28.09 -14.06 4.33
N LEU A 319 27.15 -13.10 4.28
CA LEU A 319 25.91 -13.19 3.52
C LEU A 319 26.02 -12.25 2.32
N GLY A 320 26.16 -12.82 1.12
CA GLY A 320 26.30 -12.06 -0.12
C GLY A 320 24.96 -11.82 -0.83
N ILE A 321 24.72 -10.58 -1.24
CA ILE A 321 23.61 -10.19 -2.12
C ILE A 321 24.17 -9.95 -3.52
N GLU A 322 23.80 -10.80 -4.48
CA GLU A 322 24.23 -10.65 -5.87
C GLU A 322 23.42 -9.56 -6.58
N VAL A 323 24.08 -8.74 -7.37
CA VAL A 323 23.50 -7.74 -8.26
C VAL A 323 23.40 -8.31 -9.67
N MET A 324 22.22 -8.24 -10.26
CA MET A 324 22.00 -8.60 -11.66
C MET A 324 21.34 -7.44 -12.38
N GLU A 325 21.99 -6.89 -13.41
CA GLU A 325 21.38 -5.85 -14.24
C GLU A 325 20.16 -6.40 -15.01
N LEU A 326 19.09 -5.60 -15.07
CA LEU A 326 17.94 -5.83 -15.93
C LEU A 326 17.43 -4.50 -16.52
N PRO A 327 18.18 -3.89 -17.46
CA PRO A 327 17.78 -2.63 -18.07
C PRO A 327 16.42 -2.76 -18.78
N GLY A 328 15.56 -1.76 -18.61
CA GLY A 328 14.19 -1.79 -19.11
C GLY A 328 13.38 -0.64 -18.56
N HIS A 329 12.90 -0.82 -17.34
CA HIS A 329 12.18 0.21 -16.58
C HIS A 329 12.99 1.51 -16.48
N THR A 330 14.29 1.37 -16.18
CA THR A 330 15.33 2.39 -16.37
C THR A 330 16.57 1.72 -16.99
N PRO A 331 17.51 2.48 -17.59
CA PRO A 331 18.74 1.91 -18.14
C PRO A 331 19.66 1.24 -17.11
N GLY A 332 19.58 1.66 -15.84
CA GLY A 332 20.39 1.13 -14.75
C GLY A 332 19.63 0.25 -13.78
N SER A 333 18.41 -0.20 -14.13
CA SER A 333 17.62 -1.12 -13.32
C SER A 333 18.42 -2.37 -12.99
N VAL A 334 18.43 -2.76 -11.71
CA VAL A 334 19.06 -3.97 -11.20
C VAL A 334 18.08 -4.79 -10.36
N LEU A 335 18.36 -6.09 -10.28
CA LEU A 335 17.78 -7.02 -9.32
C LEU A 335 18.81 -7.31 -8.22
N PHE A 336 18.35 -7.49 -7.00
CA PHE A 336 19.17 -7.99 -5.89
C PHE A 336 18.75 -9.42 -5.56
N ILE A 337 19.69 -10.36 -5.62
CA ILE A 337 19.46 -11.79 -5.45
C ILE A 337 20.09 -12.23 -4.13
N ASP A 338 19.24 -12.67 -3.21
CA ASP A 338 19.64 -13.26 -1.94
C ASP A 338 19.51 -14.78 -2.02
N HIS A 339 20.66 -15.45 -2.21
CA HIS A 339 20.72 -16.91 -2.26
C HIS A 339 20.53 -17.58 -0.90
N THR A 340 20.76 -16.87 0.20
CA THR A 340 20.62 -17.41 1.56
C THR A 340 19.15 -17.55 1.90
N HIS A 341 18.39 -16.49 1.65
CA HIS A 341 16.96 -16.47 1.93
C HIS A 341 16.11 -16.92 0.75
N LYS A 342 16.70 -17.15 -0.44
CA LYS A 342 16.00 -17.52 -1.68
C LYS A 342 14.96 -16.49 -2.10
N VAL A 343 15.42 -15.26 -2.22
CA VAL A 343 14.59 -14.09 -2.55
C VAL A 343 15.25 -13.27 -3.65
N ILE A 344 14.47 -12.72 -4.57
CA ILE A 344 14.92 -11.78 -5.59
C ILE A 344 14.11 -10.50 -5.45
N PHE A 345 14.77 -9.39 -5.18
CA PHE A 345 14.15 -8.06 -5.13
C PHE A 345 14.25 -7.44 -6.52
N THR A 346 13.12 -7.16 -7.14
CA THR A 346 13.06 -6.79 -8.56
C THR A 346 12.87 -5.30 -8.80
N GLY A 347 12.55 -4.54 -7.75
CA GLY A 347 12.01 -3.19 -7.90
C GLY A 347 10.90 -3.21 -8.94
N ASP A 348 11.05 -2.36 -9.96
CA ASP A 348 10.09 -2.20 -11.04
C ASP A 348 10.53 -2.85 -12.36
N ALA A 349 11.69 -3.50 -12.37
CA ALA A 349 12.32 -3.99 -13.60
C ALA A 349 11.49 -5.05 -14.34
N ILE A 350 10.63 -5.79 -13.63
CA ILE A 350 9.60 -6.69 -14.20
C ILE A 350 8.20 -6.38 -13.66
N GLY A 351 8.02 -5.20 -13.07
CA GLY A 351 6.80 -4.80 -12.36
C GLY A 351 6.60 -5.57 -11.05
N SER A 352 5.42 -5.41 -10.46
CA SER A 352 5.04 -6.00 -9.16
C SER A 352 3.78 -6.87 -9.27
N GLY A 353 3.62 -7.53 -10.42
CA GLY A 353 2.60 -8.55 -10.67
C GLY A 353 1.38 -8.10 -11.48
N GLN A 354 1.31 -6.83 -11.87
CA GLN A 354 0.27 -6.32 -12.75
C GLN A 354 0.82 -5.90 -14.12
N MET A 355 1.77 -4.98 -14.12
CA MET A 355 2.39 -4.47 -15.34
C MET A 355 3.77 -3.88 -15.07
N VAL A 356 4.55 -3.68 -16.13
CA VAL A 356 5.80 -2.92 -16.12
C VAL A 356 5.57 -1.57 -16.78
N LEU A 357 6.00 -0.49 -16.14
CA LEU A 357 5.98 0.84 -16.74
C LEU A 357 7.30 1.07 -17.48
N LEU A 358 7.29 1.09 -18.81
CA LEU A 358 8.49 1.27 -19.65
C LEU A 358 8.49 2.61 -20.40
N GLN A 359 7.50 3.46 -20.13
CA GLN A 359 7.21 4.67 -20.90
C GLN A 359 7.95 5.92 -20.41
N LEU A 360 8.76 5.85 -19.35
CA LEU A 360 9.47 7.01 -18.82
C LEU A 360 10.85 7.15 -19.47
N ASP A 361 11.25 8.38 -19.80
CA ASP A 361 12.55 8.60 -20.42
C ASP A 361 13.69 8.47 -19.39
N PRO A 362 14.84 7.91 -19.80
CA PRO A 362 15.13 7.35 -21.12
C PRO A 362 14.53 5.95 -21.34
N VAL A 363 13.96 5.74 -22.52
CA VAL A 363 13.36 4.45 -22.91
C VAL A 363 14.34 3.56 -23.70
N ILE A 364 14.15 2.24 -23.61
CA ILE A 364 14.77 1.26 -24.52
C ILE A 364 13.72 0.61 -25.43
N SER A 365 14.15 0.01 -26.54
CA SER A 365 13.26 -0.76 -27.41
C SER A 365 12.71 -2.01 -26.69
N LEU A 366 11.51 -2.45 -27.04
CA LEU A 366 10.94 -3.67 -26.48
C LEU A 366 11.78 -4.93 -26.81
N GLN A 367 12.47 -4.92 -27.94
CA GLN A 367 13.38 -6.01 -28.34
C GLN A 367 14.65 -6.04 -27.49
N GLU A 368 15.17 -4.88 -27.09
CA GLU A 368 16.30 -4.81 -26.15
C GLU A 368 15.88 -5.24 -24.74
N TYR A 369 14.71 -4.78 -24.27
CA TYR A 369 14.14 -5.23 -23.00
C TYR A 369 13.92 -6.75 -22.98
N LYS A 370 13.35 -7.32 -24.04
CA LYS A 370 13.20 -8.77 -24.22
C LYS A 370 14.53 -9.50 -24.08
N LYS A 371 15.60 -9.03 -24.73
CA LYS A 371 16.93 -9.65 -24.62
C LYS A 371 17.44 -9.69 -23.17
N ASN A 372 17.15 -8.65 -22.39
CA ASN A 372 17.50 -8.62 -20.97
C ASN A 372 16.65 -9.62 -20.17
N LEU A 373 15.35 -9.74 -20.49
CA LEU A 373 14.45 -10.74 -19.90
C LEU A 373 14.86 -12.18 -20.22
N GLU A 374 15.39 -12.47 -21.41
CA GLU A 374 15.90 -13.80 -21.77
C GLU A 374 17.03 -14.24 -20.82
N ARG A 375 17.88 -13.31 -20.40
CA ARG A 375 18.94 -13.55 -19.42
C ARG A 375 18.37 -13.91 -18.05
N LEU A 376 17.36 -13.16 -17.59
CA LEU A 376 16.65 -13.46 -16.34
C LEU A 376 15.93 -14.81 -16.43
N TYR A 377 15.23 -15.07 -17.53
CA TYR A 377 14.48 -16.31 -17.73
C TYR A 377 15.37 -17.56 -17.64
N GLY A 378 16.59 -17.49 -18.18
CA GLY A 378 17.60 -18.56 -18.03
C GLY A 378 18.06 -18.72 -16.57
N ARG A 379 18.33 -17.62 -15.87
CA ARG A 379 18.72 -17.64 -14.44
C ARG A 379 17.63 -18.23 -13.55
N LEU A 380 16.36 -17.92 -13.84
CA LEU A 380 15.22 -18.42 -13.06
C LEU A 380 15.03 -19.94 -13.14
N GLU A 381 15.66 -20.62 -14.10
CA GLU A 381 15.61 -22.10 -14.18
C GLU A 381 16.30 -22.77 -12.99
N GLU A 382 17.36 -22.14 -12.45
CA GLU A 382 18.11 -22.63 -11.29
C GLU A 382 17.56 -22.06 -9.96
N MET A 383 16.47 -21.28 -10.01
CA MET A 383 15.90 -20.52 -8.90
C MET A 383 14.40 -20.76 -8.75
N ASP A 384 13.94 -21.97 -9.03
CA ASP A 384 12.52 -22.34 -9.00
C ASP A 384 11.89 -22.24 -7.60
N ASP A 385 12.70 -22.30 -6.55
CA ASP A 385 12.30 -22.15 -5.16
C ASP A 385 12.52 -20.74 -4.57
N TYR A 386 12.86 -19.76 -5.42
CA TYR A 386 13.03 -18.36 -5.03
C TYR A 386 11.70 -17.60 -5.11
N VAL A 387 11.51 -16.65 -4.21
CA VAL A 387 10.38 -15.71 -4.25
C VAL A 387 10.84 -14.38 -4.83
N LEU A 388 10.12 -13.90 -5.85
CA LEU A 388 10.35 -12.58 -6.45
C LEU A 388 9.48 -11.55 -5.73
N LEU A 389 10.10 -10.46 -5.30
CA LEU A 389 9.49 -9.38 -4.53
C LEU A 389 9.62 -8.06 -5.30
N GLY A 390 8.47 -7.47 -5.66
CA GLY A 390 8.40 -6.25 -6.46
C GLY A 390 8.49 -4.95 -5.64
N GLY A 391 8.49 -3.82 -6.34
CA GLY A 391 8.52 -2.48 -5.78
C GLY A 391 7.18 -1.90 -5.29
N HIS A 392 6.01 -2.49 -5.62
CA HIS A 392 4.70 -1.86 -5.38
C HIS A 392 3.62 -2.83 -4.93
N MET A 393 2.99 -2.58 -3.78
CA MET A 393 1.88 -3.38 -3.27
C MET A 393 0.61 -3.22 -4.11
N GLU A 394 0.42 -2.05 -4.71
CA GLU A 394 -0.75 -1.74 -5.53
C GLU A 394 -0.92 -2.72 -6.68
N GLN A 395 0.21 -3.07 -7.29
CA GLN A 395 0.26 -4.02 -8.39
C GLN A 395 0.13 -5.47 -7.89
N GLU A 396 0.28 -5.73 -6.59
CA GLU A 396 -0.03 -7.01 -5.94
C GLU A 396 -1.55 -7.22 -5.72
N GLY A 397 -2.39 -6.30 -6.23
CA GLY A 397 -3.83 -6.27 -5.99
C GLY A 397 -4.22 -5.54 -4.69
N GLY A 398 -3.25 -4.93 -4.01
CA GLY A 398 -3.44 -4.04 -2.86
C GLY A 398 -3.86 -2.65 -3.30
N TYR A 399 -5.04 -2.47 -3.90
CA TYR A 399 -5.45 -1.15 -4.36
C TYR A 399 -5.64 -0.17 -3.19
N PRO A 400 -4.99 1.01 -3.20
CA PRO A 400 -5.36 2.12 -2.36
C PRO A 400 -6.73 2.57 -2.86
N PHE A 401 -7.65 2.81 -1.94
CA PHE A 401 -8.95 3.36 -2.30
C PHE A 401 -8.80 4.66 -3.10
N GLY A 402 -9.41 4.74 -4.29
CA GLY A 402 -9.38 5.92 -5.17
C GLY A 402 -8.54 5.79 -6.44
N THR A 403 -7.77 4.71 -6.63
CA THR A 403 -7.19 4.38 -7.93
C THR A 403 -8.26 3.72 -8.83
N PRO A 404 -8.34 4.03 -10.13
CA PRO A 404 -9.28 3.39 -11.04
C PRO A 404 -9.18 1.87 -10.93
N TYR A 405 -10.32 1.18 -10.80
CA TYR A 405 -10.39 -0.27 -10.85
C TYR A 405 -9.67 -0.76 -12.12
N ASN A 406 -8.48 -1.35 -11.97
CA ASN A 406 -7.79 -1.96 -13.10
C ASN A 406 -8.22 -3.44 -13.17
N PRO A 407 -8.85 -3.86 -14.28
CA PRO A 407 -9.47 -5.19 -14.41
C PRO A 407 -8.46 -6.35 -14.51
N SER A 408 -7.15 -6.08 -14.48
CA SER A 408 -6.13 -7.13 -14.57
C SER A 408 -5.90 -7.81 -13.21
N PRO A 409 -6.03 -9.15 -13.11
CA PRO A 409 -5.76 -9.88 -11.88
C PRO A 409 -4.27 -9.79 -11.52
N TYR A 410 -3.97 -9.72 -10.22
CA TYR A 410 -2.60 -9.89 -9.73
C TYR A 410 -2.03 -11.23 -10.17
N ASN A 411 -0.87 -11.19 -10.83
CA ASN A 411 -0.08 -12.36 -11.19
C ASN A 411 1.21 -12.35 -10.37
N PRO A 412 1.38 -13.28 -9.41
CA PRO A 412 2.64 -13.40 -8.66
C PRO A 412 3.83 -13.46 -9.61
N LEU A 413 4.86 -12.66 -9.32
CA LEU A 413 6.08 -12.63 -10.12
C LEU A 413 6.73 -14.01 -10.15
N GLY A 414 7.19 -14.41 -11.33
CA GLY A 414 7.79 -15.71 -11.55
C GLY A 414 8.16 -15.93 -13.00
N ARG A 415 8.71 -17.11 -13.27
CA ARG A 415 9.22 -17.48 -14.61
C ARG A 415 8.16 -17.37 -15.71
N GLU A 416 6.90 -17.68 -15.41
CA GLU A 416 5.77 -17.56 -16.36
C GLU A 416 5.47 -16.10 -16.71
N VAL A 417 5.49 -15.18 -15.74
CA VAL A 417 5.31 -13.73 -16.00
C VAL A 417 6.43 -13.21 -16.91
N VAL A 418 7.68 -13.62 -16.64
CA VAL A 418 8.83 -13.25 -17.49
C VAL A 418 8.69 -13.82 -18.90
N GLN A 419 8.22 -15.07 -19.04
CA GLN A 419 7.96 -15.69 -20.34
C GLN A 419 6.92 -14.92 -21.16
N ASP A 420 5.77 -14.65 -20.53
CA ASP A 420 4.68 -13.92 -21.18
C ASP A 420 5.10 -12.47 -21.50
N MET A 421 5.98 -11.87 -20.70
CA MET A 421 6.54 -10.55 -20.96
C MET A 421 7.43 -10.55 -22.21
N MET A 422 8.24 -11.58 -22.42
CA MET A 422 9.06 -11.71 -23.63
C MET A 422 8.18 -11.85 -24.89
N GLU A 423 7.14 -12.69 -24.84
CA GLU A 423 6.18 -12.80 -25.95
C GLU A 423 5.45 -11.47 -26.16
N LEU A 424 5.01 -10.81 -25.08
CA LEU A 424 4.36 -9.51 -25.14
C LEU A 424 5.24 -8.49 -25.86
N CYS A 425 6.56 -8.46 -25.61
CA CYS A 425 7.51 -7.58 -26.30
C CYS A 425 7.56 -7.82 -27.82
N ASP A 426 7.40 -9.07 -28.27
CA ASP A 426 7.39 -9.39 -29.71
C ASP A 426 6.09 -8.97 -30.40
N ILE A 427 4.97 -9.11 -29.71
CA ILE A 427 3.64 -8.90 -30.31
C ILE A 427 3.03 -7.53 -30.01
N PHE A 428 3.63 -6.71 -29.14
CA PHE A 428 3.05 -5.44 -28.67
C PHE A 428 2.71 -4.46 -29.80
N GLY A 429 3.59 -4.37 -30.80
CA GLY A 429 3.41 -3.52 -31.98
C GLY A 429 2.30 -4.00 -32.93
N THR A 430 1.81 -5.23 -32.76
CA THR A 430 0.85 -5.88 -33.67
C THR A 430 -0.61 -5.68 -33.24
N ASP A 431 -1.54 -6.17 -34.04
CA ASP A 431 -2.98 -6.22 -33.76
C ASP A 431 -3.37 -7.35 -32.78
N LYS A 432 -2.43 -8.23 -32.42
CA LYS A 432 -2.65 -9.31 -31.45
C LYS A 432 -2.84 -8.80 -30.02
N VAL A 433 -2.35 -7.59 -29.72
CA VAL A 433 -2.47 -6.98 -28.39
C VAL A 433 -3.49 -5.85 -28.43
N LYS A 434 -4.58 -6.01 -27.68
CA LYS A 434 -5.52 -4.91 -27.46
C LYS A 434 -4.85 -3.88 -26.54
N LYS A 435 -4.59 -2.70 -27.08
CA LYS A 435 -3.91 -1.60 -26.35
C LYS A 435 -4.92 -0.58 -25.82
N GLN A 436 -4.77 -0.21 -24.56
CA GLN A 436 -5.39 0.95 -23.96
C GLN A 436 -4.47 2.16 -24.14
N ARG A 437 -4.99 3.24 -24.70
CA ARG A 437 -4.25 4.49 -24.84
C ARG A 437 -4.13 5.21 -23.50
N MET A 438 -2.91 5.55 -23.11
CA MET A 438 -2.59 6.37 -21.95
C MET A 438 -2.24 7.79 -22.45
N PRO A 439 -3.04 8.82 -22.12
CA PRO A 439 -2.75 10.18 -22.55
C PRO A 439 -1.45 10.70 -21.88
N PRO A 440 -0.77 11.68 -22.50
CA PRO A 440 0.36 12.34 -21.85
C PRO A 440 0.00 12.90 -20.47
N ASP A 441 0.96 12.88 -19.57
CA ASP A 441 0.86 13.43 -18.22
C ASP A 441 2.14 14.17 -17.82
N ARG A 442 2.27 14.50 -16.52
CA ARG A 442 3.43 15.23 -15.98
C ARG A 442 4.75 14.46 -16.03
N LEU A 443 4.69 13.12 -16.08
CA LEU A 443 5.85 12.21 -16.09
C LEU A 443 6.19 11.75 -17.52
N CYS A 444 5.18 11.56 -18.37
CA CYS A 444 5.35 11.15 -19.76
C CYS A 444 4.68 12.15 -20.71
N ALA A 445 5.49 12.95 -21.41
CA ALA A 445 4.99 13.96 -22.36
C ALA A 445 4.43 13.37 -23.67
N GLU A 446 4.69 12.09 -23.93
CA GLU A 446 4.21 11.36 -25.10
C GLU A 446 3.02 10.46 -24.76
N THR A 447 2.24 10.10 -25.79
CA THR A 447 1.20 9.08 -25.62
C THR A 447 1.87 7.73 -25.41
N ALA A 448 1.42 7.00 -24.40
CA ALA A 448 1.83 5.62 -24.15
C ALA A 448 0.64 4.66 -24.35
N PHE A 449 0.94 3.37 -24.39
CA PHE A 449 -0.04 2.31 -24.59
C PHE A 449 0.18 1.24 -23.54
N LEU A 450 -0.90 0.85 -22.88
CA LEU A 450 -0.93 -0.27 -21.93
C LEU A 450 -1.51 -1.49 -22.64
N GLY A 451 -0.80 -2.61 -22.61
CA GLY A 451 -1.23 -3.86 -23.21
C GLY A 451 -0.86 -5.06 -22.35
N TYR A 452 -1.57 -6.16 -22.54
CA TYR A 452 -1.42 -7.39 -21.77
C TYR A 452 -1.38 -8.61 -22.68
N TYR A 453 -0.65 -9.63 -22.26
CA TYR A 453 -0.64 -10.96 -22.85
C TYR A 453 -0.33 -11.99 -21.78
N GLY A 454 -1.13 -13.07 -21.71
CA GLY A 454 -1.01 -14.06 -20.64
C GLY A 454 -1.11 -13.41 -19.26
N LYS A 455 -0.06 -13.57 -18.45
CA LYS A 455 0.10 -12.98 -17.11
C LYS A 455 0.91 -11.67 -17.09
N ALA A 456 1.40 -11.22 -18.24
CA ALA A 456 2.23 -10.03 -18.37
C ALA A 456 1.42 -8.82 -18.83
N GLY A 457 1.82 -7.64 -18.35
CA GLY A 457 1.36 -6.35 -18.83
C GLY A 457 2.54 -5.38 -18.95
N LEU A 458 2.52 -4.50 -19.95
CA LEU A 458 3.49 -3.43 -20.04
C LEU A 458 2.87 -2.14 -20.57
N CYS A 459 3.40 -1.01 -20.14
CA CYS A 459 3.12 0.31 -20.70
C CYS A 459 4.34 0.82 -21.48
N ALA A 460 4.17 1.11 -22.77
CA ALA A 460 5.25 1.56 -23.64
C ALA A 460 4.76 2.58 -24.68
N ARG A 461 5.68 3.38 -25.21
CA ARG A 461 5.46 4.38 -26.27
C ARG A 461 5.56 3.75 -27.66
N ASP A 462 4.97 4.41 -28.66
CA ASP A 462 5.07 4.00 -30.07
C ASP A 462 6.53 3.89 -30.57
N SER A 463 7.43 4.71 -30.02
CA SER A 463 8.86 4.71 -30.36
C SER A 463 9.63 3.47 -29.90
N GLN A 464 9.04 2.63 -29.03
CA GLN A 464 9.67 1.43 -28.48
C GLN A 464 9.34 0.15 -29.26
N PHE A 465 8.35 0.20 -30.17
CA PHE A 465 7.82 -0.96 -30.89
C PHE A 465 8.69 -1.40 -32.06
#